data_AF-A0A6N8IKZ8-F1
#
_entry.id   AF-A0A6N8IKZ8-F1
#
_cell.length_a   1.000
_cell.length_b   1.000
_cell.length_c   1.000
_cell.angle_alpha   90.00
_cell.angle_beta   90.00
_cell.angle_gamma   90.00
#
_symmetry.space_group_name_H-M   'P 1'
#
loop_
_entity.id
_entity.type
_entity.pdbx_description
1 polymer ?
#
loop_
_entity_poly.entity_id
_entity_poly.type
_entity_poly.pdbx_seq_one_letter_code
_entity_poly.pdbx_strand_id
1 'polypeptide(L)'
;MKNSANGNMYEVALEEIWELFSPYLDGARTGVVCVASTARLGDAARSALENSAAALGYGRACCTYVALRSESAAGKAPGTEESGTDKERTADHEVAGEAELDGQALFLLLEGLDPLVVVAADAEAARALGAAYRQEVPLDGACRLFGRDAVSFKSFEHMLDDAQSKQAAWALLKKLPRYGER
;
A
#
# COMPACT_ATOMS: atom_id res chain seq x y z
N MET A 1 -23.58 -20.61 -23.76
CA MET A 1 -23.62 -20.90 -22.32
C MET A 1 -23.61 -19.57 -21.58
N LYS A 2 -24.55 -19.32 -20.67
CA LYS A 2 -24.46 -18.17 -19.75
C LYS A 2 -23.48 -18.57 -18.65
N ASN A 3 -22.34 -17.88 -18.55
CA ASN A 3 -21.47 -18.03 -17.39
C ASN A 3 -22.28 -17.55 -16.17
N SER A 4 -22.60 -18.48 -15.27
CA SER A 4 -23.16 -18.13 -13.97
C SER A 4 -22.09 -17.31 -13.24
N ALA A 5 -22.43 -16.08 -12.86
CA ALA A 5 -21.60 -15.29 -11.95
C ALA A 5 -21.61 -16.01 -10.59
N ASN A 6 -20.67 -16.95 -10.42
CA ASN A 6 -20.46 -17.70 -9.19
C ASN A 6 -19.49 -16.99 -8.22
N GLY A 7 -19.09 -15.75 -8.53
CA GLY A 7 -18.30 -14.93 -7.61
C GLY A 7 -19.19 -14.23 -6.61
N ASN A 8 -18.79 -14.22 -5.35
CA ASN A 8 -19.42 -13.34 -4.36
C ASN A 8 -19.22 -11.88 -4.81
N MET A 9 -20.22 -11.00 -4.62
CA MET A 9 -20.16 -9.59 -5.04
C MET A 9 -18.88 -8.88 -4.52
N TYR A 10 -18.41 -9.25 -3.33
CA TYR A 10 -17.19 -8.71 -2.74
C TYR A 10 -15.91 -9.20 -3.42
N GLU A 11 -15.90 -10.43 -3.96
CA GLU A 11 -14.75 -10.95 -4.71
C GLU A 11 -14.58 -10.21 -6.03
N VAL A 12 -15.68 -9.91 -6.73
CA VAL A 12 -15.66 -9.13 -7.98
C VAL A 12 -15.12 -7.72 -7.74
N ALA A 13 -15.61 -7.04 -6.69
CA ALA A 13 -15.13 -5.71 -6.35
C ALA A 13 -13.62 -5.70 -6.02
N LEU A 14 -13.14 -6.71 -5.28
CA LEU A 14 -11.73 -6.85 -4.96
C LEU A 14 -10.88 -7.13 -6.21
N GLU A 15 -11.36 -7.97 -7.13
CA GLU A 15 -10.68 -8.22 -8.40
C GLU A 15 -10.55 -6.95 -9.25
N GLU A 16 -11.63 -6.17 -9.38
CA GLU A 16 -11.62 -4.87 -10.10
C GLU A 16 -10.62 -3.88 -9.49
N ILE A 17 -10.54 -3.82 -8.16
CA ILE A 17 -9.57 -2.96 -7.45
C ILE A 17 -8.14 -3.40 -7.74
N TRP A 18 -7.88 -4.70 -7.71
CA TRP A 18 -6.56 -5.23 -8.04
C TRP A 18 -6.19 -5.02 -9.51
N GLU A 19 -7.13 -5.11 -10.44
CA GLU A 19 -6.89 -4.80 -11.85
C GLU A 19 -6.54 -3.32 -12.02
N LEU A 20 -7.35 -2.42 -11.45
CA LEU A 20 -7.20 -0.97 -11.55
C LEU A 20 -5.90 -0.46 -10.91
N PHE A 21 -5.53 -1.02 -9.75
CA PHE A 21 -4.41 -0.52 -8.93
C PHE A 21 -3.21 -1.47 -8.89
N SER A 22 -3.14 -2.47 -9.78
CA SER A 22 -2.03 -3.44 -9.83
C SER A 22 -0.62 -2.83 -9.78
N PRO A 23 -0.30 -1.65 -10.37
CA PRO A 23 1.05 -1.09 -10.27
C PRO A 23 1.46 -0.66 -8.85
N TYR A 24 0.47 -0.41 -7.99
CA TYR A 24 0.63 0.08 -6.62
C TYR A 24 0.48 -1.03 -5.57
N LEU A 25 -0.02 -2.20 -5.97
CA LEU A 25 -0.38 -3.29 -5.07
C LEU A 25 0.60 -4.46 -5.11
N ASP A 26 0.80 -5.09 -3.95
CA ASP A 26 1.58 -6.31 -3.78
C ASP A 26 1.08 -7.12 -2.56
N GLY A 27 1.50 -8.37 -2.44
CA GLY A 27 1.19 -9.23 -1.30
C GLY A 27 -0.17 -9.92 -1.37
N ALA A 28 -0.79 -10.09 -0.21
CA ALA A 28 -2.02 -10.86 -0.07
C ALA A 28 -3.18 -10.16 -0.78
N ARG A 29 -3.95 -10.90 -1.58
CA ARG A 29 -5.13 -10.32 -2.24
C ARG A 29 -6.30 -10.09 -1.30
N THR A 30 -6.31 -10.74 -0.14
CA THR A 30 -7.42 -10.75 0.82
C THR A 30 -7.72 -9.41 1.49
N GLY A 31 -6.83 -8.41 1.41
CA GLY A 31 -7.08 -7.07 1.95
C GLY A 31 -7.08 -6.94 3.48
N VAL A 32 -7.04 -8.03 4.25
CA VAL A 32 -7.27 -8.03 5.71
C VAL A 32 -6.39 -7.03 6.48
N VAL A 33 -5.10 -6.99 6.18
CA VAL A 33 -4.14 -6.02 6.74
C VAL A 33 -3.59 -5.19 5.59
N CYS A 34 -3.90 -3.89 5.54
CA CYS A 34 -3.34 -3.00 4.53
C CYS A 34 -2.13 -2.26 5.09
N VAL A 35 -1.01 -2.29 4.36
CA VAL A 35 0.21 -1.54 4.69
C VAL A 35 0.45 -0.53 3.58
N ALA A 36 0.31 0.76 3.89
CA ALA A 36 0.62 1.85 2.97
C ALA A 36 2.03 2.39 3.21
N SER A 37 2.79 2.58 2.15
CA SER A 37 4.14 3.16 2.17
C SER A 37 4.36 4.03 0.94
N THR A 38 5.30 4.96 1.01
CA THR A 38 5.62 5.85 -0.11
C THR A 38 6.22 5.06 -1.27
N ALA A 39 7.16 4.18 -0.97
CA ALA A 39 7.80 3.26 -1.92
C ALA A 39 7.60 1.82 -1.46
N ARG A 40 7.95 0.83 -2.30
CA ARG A 40 7.92 -0.58 -1.91
C ARG A 40 8.84 -0.82 -0.71
N LEU A 41 8.30 -1.40 0.35
CA LEU A 41 9.08 -1.85 1.51
C LEU A 41 10.01 -3.02 1.13
N GLY A 42 11.18 -3.08 1.75
CA GLY A 42 12.11 -4.19 1.66
C GLY A 42 11.68 -5.43 2.45
N ASP A 43 12.34 -6.56 2.18
CA ASP A 43 11.95 -7.88 2.70
C ASP A 43 11.95 -7.97 4.22
N ALA A 44 12.88 -7.29 4.89
CA ALA A 44 12.96 -7.28 6.35
C ALA A 44 11.72 -6.63 6.98
N ALA A 45 11.27 -5.50 6.41
CA ALA A 45 10.10 -4.79 6.88
C ALA A 45 8.81 -5.56 6.61
N ARG A 46 8.66 -6.11 5.40
CA ARG A 46 7.53 -6.98 5.04
C ARG A 46 7.45 -8.19 5.97
N SER A 47 8.59 -8.85 6.21
CA SER A 47 8.66 -9.99 7.14
C SER A 47 8.28 -9.61 8.57
N ALA A 48 8.72 -8.44 9.05
CA ALA A 48 8.35 -7.96 10.38
C ALA A 48 6.84 -7.67 10.51
N LEU A 49 6.22 -7.10 9.48
CA LEU A 49 4.79 -6.81 9.43
C LEU A 49 3.95 -8.08 9.35
N GLU A 50 4.31 -9.04 8.49
CA GLU A 50 3.64 -10.34 8.39
C GLU A 50 3.71 -11.12 9.72
N ASN A 51 4.87 -11.16 10.35
CA ASN A 51 5.03 -11.81 11.66
C ASN A 51 4.19 -11.12 12.74
N SER A 52 4.07 -9.79 12.68
CA SER A 52 3.25 -9.03 13.63
C SER A 52 1.76 -9.27 13.40
N ALA A 53 1.31 -9.30 12.14
CA ALA A 53 -0.06 -9.62 11.78
C ALA A 53 -0.44 -11.04 12.19
N ALA A 54 0.43 -12.02 11.95
CA ALA A 54 0.24 -13.40 12.40
C ALA A 54 0.15 -13.50 13.93
N ALA A 55 1.01 -12.80 14.67
CA ALA A 55 0.99 -12.77 16.14
C ALA A 55 -0.27 -12.11 16.72
N LEU A 56 -0.93 -11.24 15.95
CA LEU A 56 -2.19 -10.60 16.31
C LEU A 56 -3.42 -11.39 15.83
N GLY A 57 -3.23 -12.53 15.17
CA GLY A 57 -4.32 -13.43 14.78
C GLY A 57 -4.91 -13.19 13.38
N TYR A 58 -4.35 -12.28 12.57
CA TYR A 58 -4.84 -12.01 11.22
C TYR A 58 -4.49 -13.10 10.19
N GLY A 59 -3.62 -14.03 10.56
CA GLY A 59 -3.14 -15.11 9.69
C GLY A 59 -1.73 -14.85 9.15
N ARG A 60 -1.26 -15.75 8.28
CA ARG A 60 0.06 -15.67 7.63
C ARG A 60 -0.12 -15.20 6.18
N ALA A 61 0.85 -14.43 5.66
CA ALA A 61 0.79 -13.91 4.29
C ALA A 61 -0.53 -13.17 4.04
N CYS A 62 -0.85 -12.24 4.94
CA CYS A 62 -2.14 -11.56 5.01
C CYS A 62 -2.03 -10.05 4.75
N CYS A 63 -0.82 -9.52 4.63
CA CYS A 63 -0.61 -8.11 4.34
C CYS A 63 -0.77 -7.83 2.84
N THR A 64 -1.63 -6.89 2.51
CA THR A 64 -1.66 -6.20 1.21
C THR A 64 -0.79 -4.95 1.34
N TYR A 65 0.17 -4.78 0.44
CA TYR A 65 1.06 -3.62 0.42
C TYR A 65 0.62 -2.64 -0.66
N VAL A 66 0.47 -1.38 -0.28
CA VAL A 66 0.15 -0.25 -1.15
C VAL A 66 1.36 0.68 -1.18
N ALA A 67 2.07 0.72 -2.30
CA ALA A 67 3.10 1.73 -2.55
C ALA A 67 2.45 2.95 -3.22
N LEU A 68 2.68 4.16 -2.72
CA LEU A 68 2.11 5.37 -3.33
C LEU A 68 2.76 5.71 -4.68
N ARG A 69 4.02 5.32 -4.86
CA ARG A 69 4.74 5.48 -6.14
C ARG A 69 4.73 4.16 -6.90
N SER A 70 4.31 4.22 -8.17
CA SER A 70 4.36 3.07 -9.08
C SER A 70 5.78 2.82 -9.57
N GLU A 71 6.16 1.54 -9.73
CA GLU A 71 7.46 1.15 -10.30
C GLU A 71 7.56 1.41 -11.82
N SER A 72 6.47 1.79 -12.50
CA SER A 72 6.46 1.93 -13.97
C SER A 72 7.27 3.12 -14.51
N ALA A 73 8.04 3.83 -13.67
CA ALA A 73 8.99 4.87 -14.08
C ALA A 73 10.48 4.48 -13.87
N ALA A 74 10.79 3.22 -13.53
CA ALA A 74 12.18 2.75 -13.54
C ALA A 74 12.60 2.37 -14.99
N GLY A 75 13.31 3.31 -15.64
CA GLY A 75 13.59 3.34 -17.07
C GLY A 75 14.08 2.03 -17.73
N LYS A 76 13.51 1.74 -18.90
CA LYS A 76 14.18 0.94 -19.92
C LYS A 76 15.22 1.84 -20.60
N ALA A 77 16.49 1.73 -20.20
CA ALA A 77 17.58 2.39 -20.90
C ALA A 77 17.69 1.86 -22.35
N PRO A 78 17.62 2.70 -23.40
CA PRO A 78 18.01 2.27 -24.72
C PRO A 78 19.52 2.48 -24.89
N GLY A 79 20.23 1.38 -25.13
CA GLY A 79 21.57 1.39 -25.66
C GLY A 79 21.63 2.01 -27.06
N THR A 80 22.84 2.44 -27.40
CA THR A 80 23.26 3.31 -28.51
C THR A 80 23.08 2.73 -29.93
N GLU A 81 22.98 3.67 -30.90
CA GLU A 81 23.24 3.58 -32.38
C GLU A 81 22.07 3.07 -33.28
N GLU A 82 21.67 3.68 -34.41
CA GLU A 82 22.29 4.68 -35.30
C GLU A 82 21.24 5.31 -36.27
N SER A 83 21.48 6.57 -36.68
CA SER A 83 21.22 7.24 -37.99
C SER A 83 19.97 6.95 -38.84
N GLY A 84 19.17 7.99 -39.14
CA GLY A 84 18.23 8.00 -40.28
C GLY A 84 17.22 9.16 -40.28
N THR A 85 17.19 9.93 -41.37
CA THR A 85 16.59 11.27 -41.56
C THR A 85 15.06 11.31 -41.79
N ASP A 86 14.42 12.38 -41.29
CA ASP A 86 13.15 13.07 -41.67
C ASP A 86 11.82 12.31 -41.89
N LYS A 87 10.83 12.50 -40.97
CA LYS A 87 9.58 13.31 -41.15
C LYS A 87 8.42 12.88 -40.21
N GLU A 88 8.05 13.82 -39.33
CA GLU A 88 6.67 14.32 -39.07
C GLU A 88 5.55 13.31 -38.71
N ARG A 89 5.31 13.08 -37.40
CA ARG A 89 3.96 13.07 -36.78
C ARG A 89 3.96 12.91 -35.24
N THR A 90 2.98 13.59 -34.62
CA THR A 90 2.20 13.27 -33.40
C THR A 90 2.77 13.41 -31.99
N ALA A 91 1.86 13.92 -31.14
CA ALA A 91 1.68 13.72 -29.70
C ALA A 91 2.66 14.46 -28.78
N ASP A 92 2.21 15.61 -28.29
CA ASP A 92 1.92 15.85 -26.87
C ASP A 92 2.72 14.92 -25.95
N HIS A 93 4.03 15.14 -25.86
CA HIS A 93 4.88 14.48 -24.88
C HIS A 93 4.59 15.11 -23.51
N GLU A 94 3.53 14.64 -22.86
CA GLU A 94 3.47 14.69 -21.41
C GLU A 94 4.67 13.90 -20.90
N VAL A 95 5.56 14.60 -20.19
CA VAL A 95 6.63 14.00 -19.42
C VAL A 95 5.96 12.97 -18.50
N ALA A 96 6.21 11.69 -18.73
CA ALA A 96 5.76 10.61 -17.85
C ALA A 96 6.42 10.81 -16.48
N GLY A 97 5.80 11.64 -15.66
CA GLY A 97 6.13 11.79 -14.25
C GLY A 97 5.89 10.45 -13.56
N GLU A 98 6.65 10.19 -12.49
CA GLU A 98 6.36 9.10 -11.56
C GLU A 98 4.86 9.15 -11.23
N ALA A 99 4.09 8.16 -11.69
CA ALA A 99 2.65 8.15 -11.47
C ALA A 99 2.41 7.89 -9.97
N GLU A 100 2.27 8.97 -9.20
CA GLU A 100 1.94 8.94 -7.78
C GLU A 100 0.43 8.72 -7.62
N LEU A 101 0.05 7.88 -6.65
CA LEU A 101 -1.34 7.61 -6.32
C LEU A 101 -1.93 8.83 -5.62
N ASP A 102 -2.84 9.55 -6.28
CA ASP A 102 -3.51 10.70 -5.67
C ASP A 102 -4.45 10.29 -4.52
N GLY A 103 -4.87 11.27 -3.71
CA GLY A 103 -5.70 11.01 -2.52
C GLY A 103 -7.09 10.42 -2.82
N GLN A 104 -7.68 10.71 -3.98
CA GLN A 104 -8.99 10.17 -4.36
C GLN A 104 -8.84 8.72 -4.82
N ALA A 105 -7.78 8.42 -5.57
CA ALA A 105 -7.40 7.08 -5.97
C ALA A 105 -7.05 6.21 -4.76
N LEU A 106 -6.28 6.74 -3.79
CA LEU A 106 -5.98 6.07 -2.53
C LEU A 106 -7.24 5.79 -1.70
N PHE A 107 -8.18 6.74 -1.64
CA PHE A 107 -9.48 6.53 -0.99
C PHE A 107 -10.25 5.38 -1.67
N LEU A 108 -10.38 5.41 -3.00
CA LEU A 108 -11.08 4.36 -3.75
C LEU A 108 -10.43 2.98 -3.55
N LEU A 109 -9.10 2.93 -3.62
CA LEU A 109 -8.32 1.71 -3.38
C LEU A 109 -8.61 1.16 -1.99
N LEU A 110 -8.52 1.98 -0.94
CA LEU A 110 -8.65 1.49 0.43
C LEU A 110 -10.10 1.08 0.77
N GLU A 111 -11.10 1.80 0.27
CA GLU A 111 -12.51 1.39 0.40
C GLU A 111 -12.84 0.13 -0.40
N GLY A 112 -12.16 -0.09 -1.52
CA GLY A 112 -12.32 -1.29 -2.33
C GLY A 112 -11.61 -2.53 -1.75
N LEU A 113 -10.45 -2.35 -1.12
CA LEU A 113 -9.78 -3.42 -0.35
C LEU A 113 -10.52 -3.76 0.95
N ASP A 114 -11.18 -2.77 1.55
CA ASP A 114 -11.86 -2.83 2.84
C ASP A 114 -11.06 -3.56 3.95
N PRO A 115 -9.86 -3.06 4.31
CA PRO A 115 -9.03 -3.71 5.30
C PRO A 115 -9.60 -3.62 6.72
N LEU A 116 -9.32 -4.62 7.56
CA LEU A 116 -9.67 -4.56 8.97
C LEU A 116 -8.78 -3.58 9.74
N VAL A 117 -7.51 -3.52 9.37
CA VAL A 117 -6.50 -2.64 9.98
C VAL A 117 -5.57 -2.05 8.93
N VAL A 118 -5.06 -0.86 9.24
CA VAL A 118 -4.18 -0.09 8.34
C VAL A 118 -2.86 0.24 9.04
N VAL A 119 -1.75 0.05 8.34
CA VAL A 119 -0.43 0.47 8.79
C VAL A 119 0.11 1.50 7.80
N ALA A 120 0.34 2.74 8.25
CA ALA A 120 1.12 3.71 7.49
C ALA A 120 2.60 3.54 7.84
N ALA A 121 3.38 2.94 6.96
CA ALA A 121 4.77 2.57 7.22
C ALA A 121 5.72 3.78 7.26
N ASP A 122 5.31 4.93 6.73
CA ASP A 122 6.09 6.17 6.75
C ASP A 122 5.23 7.43 6.78
N ALA A 123 5.89 8.57 6.99
CA ALA A 123 5.24 9.86 7.19
C ALA A 123 4.50 10.41 5.96
N GLU A 124 4.85 9.98 4.75
CA GLU A 124 4.20 10.42 3.52
C GLU A 124 2.97 9.56 3.23
N ALA A 125 3.02 8.25 3.49
CA ALA A 125 1.84 7.39 3.54
C ALA A 125 0.82 7.85 4.59
N ALA A 126 1.27 8.22 5.80
CA ALA A 126 0.39 8.73 6.85
C ALA A 126 -0.31 10.03 6.42
N ARG A 127 0.42 10.95 5.78
CA ARG A 127 -0.14 12.20 5.24
C ARG A 127 -1.12 11.94 4.09
N ALA A 128 -0.80 11.03 3.17
CA ALA A 128 -1.69 10.68 2.06
C ALA A 128 -3.01 10.07 2.55
N LEU A 129 -2.95 9.14 3.51
CA LEU A 129 -4.14 8.59 4.16
C LEU A 129 -4.95 9.66 4.88
N GLY A 130 -4.28 10.57 5.61
CA GLY A 130 -4.94 11.70 6.25
C GLY A 130 -5.65 12.63 5.26
N ALA A 131 -5.02 12.92 4.12
CA ALA A 131 -5.63 13.72 3.05
C ALA A 131 -6.82 13.01 2.42
N ALA A 132 -6.69 11.72 2.08
CA ALA A 132 -7.74 10.89 1.48
C ALA A 132 -9.00 10.85 2.36
N TYR A 133 -8.82 10.71 3.68
CA TYR A 133 -9.92 10.63 4.64
C TYR A 133 -10.27 11.96 5.33
N ARG A 134 -9.61 13.05 4.93
CA ARG A 134 -9.80 14.40 5.50
C ARG A 134 -9.71 14.39 7.04
N GLN A 135 -8.71 13.70 7.58
CA GLN A 135 -8.45 13.61 9.01
C GLN A 135 -6.96 13.69 9.31
N GLU A 136 -6.60 14.08 10.52
CA GLU A 136 -5.21 14.02 10.95
C GLU A 136 -4.82 12.58 11.30
N VAL A 137 -3.73 12.09 10.72
CA VAL A 137 -3.09 10.83 11.10
C VAL A 137 -1.84 11.18 11.90
N PRO A 138 -1.78 10.87 13.21
CA PRO A 138 -0.60 11.15 14.02
C PRO A 138 0.60 10.37 13.48
N LEU A 139 1.82 10.79 13.75
CA LEU A 139 3.02 9.98 13.48
C LEU A 139 3.46 9.24 14.74
N ASP A 140 3.99 8.03 14.57
CA ASP A 140 4.39 7.13 15.66
C ASP A 140 3.25 6.86 16.67
N GLY A 141 2.02 6.76 16.15
CA GLY A 141 0.79 6.73 16.93
C GLY A 141 -0.22 5.70 16.43
N ALA A 142 -1.21 5.43 17.28
CA ALA A 142 -2.39 4.65 16.91
C ALA A 142 -3.58 5.61 16.71
N CYS A 143 -4.43 5.34 15.74
CA CYS A 143 -5.62 6.15 15.45
C CYS A 143 -6.76 5.29 14.87
N ARG A 144 -7.90 5.93 14.59
CA ARG A 144 -9.06 5.32 13.94
C ARG A 144 -9.26 5.94 12.57
N LEU A 145 -8.68 5.33 11.55
CA LEU A 145 -8.81 5.79 10.17
C LEU A 145 -10.17 5.35 9.62
N PHE A 146 -11.16 6.25 9.69
CA PHE A 146 -12.52 6.03 9.17
C PHE A 146 -13.16 4.74 9.70
N GLY A 147 -13.01 4.48 11.00
CA GLY A 147 -13.56 3.28 11.65
C GLY A 147 -12.69 2.03 11.53
N ARG A 148 -11.48 2.13 10.97
CA ARG A 148 -10.47 1.06 10.95
C ARG A 148 -9.38 1.34 11.99
N ASP A 149 -8.88 0.32 12.67
CA ASP A 149 -7.76 0.50 13.59
C ASP A 149 -6.50 0.72 12.77
N ALA A 150 -5.77 1.79 13.08
CA ALA A 150 -4.59 2.15 12.32
C ALA A 150 -3.41 2.48 13.23
N VAL A 151 -2.21 2.18 12.74
CA VAL A 151 -0.96 2.69 13.31
C VAL A 151 -0.12 3.31 12.21
N SER A 152 0.73 4.25 12.59
CA SER A 152 1.50 5.06 11.66
C SER A 152 2.90 5.29 12.19
N PHE A 153 3.88 5.27 11.30
CA PHE A 153 5.29 5.44 11.62
C PHE A 153 5.86 6.65 10.88
N LYS A 154 6.87 7.31 11.45
CA LYS A 154 7.70 8.24 10.67
C LYS A 154 8.48 7.52 9.59
N SER A 155 9.10 6.39 9.94
CA SER A 155 9.77 5.49 9.02
C SER A 155 9.97 4.12 9.67
N PHE A 156 9.10 3.17 9.33
CA PHE A 156 9.13 1.83 9.91
C PHE A 156 10.41 1.07 9.52
N GLU A 157 10.86 1.15 8.27
CA GLU A 157 12.05 0.41 7.80
C GLU A 157 13.31 0.82 8.57
N HIS A 158 13.55 2.14 8.69
CA HIS A 158 14.71 2.65 9.43
C HIS A 158 14.64 2.30 10.92
N MET A 159 13.44 2.17 11.50
CA MET A 159 13.31 1.73 12.89
C MET A 159 13.79 0.29 13.12
N LEU A 160 13.93 -0.54 12.07
CA LEU A 160 14.40 -1.92 12.21
C LEU A 160 15.92 -2.04 12.34
N ASP A 161 16.66 -0.96 12.04
CA ASP A 161 18.13 -0.93 12.04
C ASP A 161 18.74 -0.87 13.45
N ASP A 162 18.00 -0.36 14.43
CA ASP A 162 18.44 -0.27 15.83
C ASP A 162 17.45 -0.89 16.81
N ALA A 163 17.99 -1.41 17.93
CA ALA A 163 17.19 -2.19 18.90
C ALA A 163 16.12 -1.36 19.62
N GLN A 164 16.39 -0.08 19.89
CA GLN A 164 15.47 0.77 20.66
C GLN A 164 14.27 1.17 19.80
N SER A 165 14.53 1.64 18.58
CA SER A 165 13.49 1.99 17.61
C SER A 165 12.67 0.76 17.24
N LYS A 166 13.30 -0.39 17.05
CA LYS A 166 12.60 -1.66 16.77
C LYS A 166 11.65 -2.05 17.89
N GLN A 167 12.05 -1.88 19.14
CA GLN A 167 11.18 -2.11 20.30
C GLN A 167 9.99 -1.14 20.32
N ALA A 168 10.21 0.13 20.00
CA ALA A 168 9.13 1.11 19.87
C ALA A 168 8.16 0.74 18.74
N ALA A 169 8.67 0.28 17.59
CA ALA A 169 7.84 -0.18 16.48
C ALA A 169 6.94 -1.35 16.88
N TRP A 170 7.50 -2.34 17.57
CA TRP A 170 6.72 -3.47 18.09
C TRP A 170 5.69 -3.07 19.14
N ALA A 171 6.04 -2.16 20.04
CA ALA A 171 5.10 -1.65 21.04
C ALA A 171 3.91 -0.95 20.37
N LEU A 172 4.15 -0.25 19.26
CA LEU A 172 3.10 0.40 18.49
C LEU A 172 2.23 -0.61 17.72
N LEU A 173 2.83 -1.58 17.01
CA LEU A 173 2.07 -2.62 16.30
C LEU A 173 1.14 -3.40 17.23
N LYS A 174 1.56 -3.66 18.48
CA LYS A 174 0.74 -4.32 19.51
C LYS A 174 -0.47 -3.52 19.97
N LYS A 175 -0.61 -2.25 19.58
CA LYS A 175 -1.83 -1.46 19.84
C LYS A 175 -2.95 -1.78 18.86
N LEU A 176 -2.65 -2.43 17.72
CA LEU A 176 -3.69 -2.96 16.85
C LEU A 176 -4.47 -4.06 17.60
N PRO A 177 -5.78 -4.20 17.34
CA PRO A 177 -6.59 -5.22 17.99
C PRO A 177 -6.10 -6.61 17.59
N ARG A 178 -6.35 -7.59 18.46
CA ARG A 178 -6.22 -9.00 18.10
C ARG A 178 -7.49 -9.46 17.40
N TYR A 179 -7.30 -10.15 16.28
CA TYR A 179 -8.42 -10.70 15.53
C TYR A 179 -9.10 -11.83 16.32
N GLY A 180 -10.43 -11.80 16.39
CA GLY A 180 -11.24 -12.79 17.10
C GLY A 180 -11.39 -12.57 18.62
N GLU A 181 -10.79 -11.53 19.20
CA GLU A 181 -10.91 -11.20 20.64
C GLU A 181 -11.90 -10.05 20.92
N ARG A 182 -12.99 -9.93 20.14
CA ARG A 182 -14.04 -8.89 20.33
C ARG A 182 -15.37 -9.47 20.76
#